data_AF-A0A7L1D0D2-F1
#
_entry.id   AF-A0A7L1D0D2-F1
#
_cell.length_a   1.000
_cell.length_b   1.000
_cell.length_c   1.000
_cell.angle_alpha   90.00
_cell.angle_beta   90.00
_cell.angle_gamma   90.00
#
_symmetry.space_group_name_H-M   'P 1'
#
loop_
_entity.id
_entity.type
_entity.pdbx_description
1 polymer ?
#
loop_
_entity_poly.entity_id
_entity_poly.type
_entity_poly.pdbx_seq_one_letter_code
_entity_poly.pdbx_strand_id
1 'polypeptide(L)'
;QAELGKPMRNCYSLPGFDFAYGLYVPRRDGGVAEAIGHWDTVKPRIIKKIMPRDFITMNRGAVEAGCTTAREFALYHKFMDIRLKEEDGFPKARLAKMQNMTVGMPPRPPTPMFDLLQHRYKELWMEEQRAQTVVQRVEKKKLDKVRENHTASLRTPPPPVKEESFWHPSRFEKVEPHLSTFPDPDTRKKALSA
;
A
#
# COMPACT_ATOMS: atom_id res chain seq x y z
N GLN A 1 -55.43 -17.25 -38.63
CA GLN A 1 -54.92 -18.22 -39.62
C GLN A 1 -53.69 -17.60 -40.28
N ALA A 2 -52.57 -18.32 -40.35
CA ALA A 2 -51.35 -17.78 -40.95
C ALA A 2 -51.51 -17.70 -42.48
N GLU A 3 -51.37 -16.50 -43.05
CA GLU A 3 -51.43 -16.27 -44.50
C GLU A 3 -50.08 -16.68 -45.13
N LEU A 4 -50.11 -17.53 -46.15
CA LEU A 4 -48.90 -18.03 -46.82
C LEU A 4 -48.13 -16.86 -47.48
N GLY A 5 -46.83 -16.76 -47.21
CA GLY A 5 -45.95 -15.74 -47.79
C GLY A 5 -45.87 -14.41 -47.02
N LYS A 6 -46.60 -14.26 -45.90
CA LYS A 6 -46.47 -13.10 -45.01
C LYS A 6 -45.77 -13.47 -43.70
N PRO A 7 -44.87 -12.62 -43.19
CA PRO A 7 -44.28 -12.85 -41.88
C PRO A 7 -45.33 -12.75 -40.76
N MET A 8 -45.04 -13.39 -39.63
CA MET A 8 -45.91 -13.36 -38.46
C MET A 8 -46.09 -11.91 -37.98
N ARG A 9 -47.35 -11.49 -37.79
CA ARG A 9 -47.67 -10.13 -37.35
C ARG A 9 -47.35 -10.00 -35.86
N ASN A 10 -46.40 -9.15 -35.51
CA ASN A 10 -46.18 -8.72 -34.14
C ASN A 10 -47.01 -7.45 -33.86
N CYS A 11 -47.77 -7.43 -32.76
CA CYS A 11 -48.70 -6.34 -32.41
C CYS A 11 -48.02 -5.08 -31.82
N TYR A 12 -46.77 -4.81 -32.17
CA TYR A 12 -46.09 -3.59 -31.71
C TYR A 12 -46.42 -2.42 -32.64
N SER A 13 -46.67 -1.25 -32.05
CA SER A 13 -46.79 0.00 -32.80
C SER A 13 -45.41 0.39 -33.34
N LEU A 14 -45.15 0.05 -34.59
CA LEU A 14 -43.91 0.40 -35.26
C LEU A 14 -43.91 1.87 -35.69
N PRO A 15 -42.75 2.55 -35.68
CA PRO A 15 -42.62 3.86 -36.29
C PRO A 15 -42.92 3.78 -37.81
N GLY A 16 -43.38 4.90 -38.37
CA GLY A 16 -43.88 4.98 -39.75
C GLY A 16 -42.83 4.67 -40.82
N PHE A 17 -43.26 4.69 -42.09
CA PHE A 17 -42.41 4.30 -43.24
C PHE A 17 -41.13 5.13 -43.42
N ASP A 18 -41.11 6.36 -42.90
CA ASP A 18 -39.95 7.25 -42.98
C ASP A 18 -38.86 6.92 -41.94
N PHE A 19 -39.11 5.98 -41.04
CA PHE A 19 -38.15 5.57 -40.01
C PHE A 19 -37.17 4.52 -40.55
N ALA A 20 -35.90 4.89 -40.61
CA ALA A 20 -34.81 3.96 -40.89
C ALA A 20 -34.43 3.19 -39.61
N TYR A 21 -34.66 1.88 -39.61
CA TYR A 21 -34.20 0.99 -38.54
C TYR A 21 -32.67 0.83 -38.61
N GLY A 22 -32.04 0.73 -37.43
CA GLY A 22 -30.61 0.55 -37.29
C GLY A 22 -29.93 1.74 -36.61
N LEU A 23 -28.62 1.61 -36.36
CA LEU A 23 -27.83 2.66 -35.74
C LEU A 23 -27.37 3.66 -36.79
N TYR A 24 -27.94 4.87 -36.77
CA TYR A 24 -27.44 5.97 -37.59
C TYR A 24 -26.12 6.50 -37.01
N VAL A 25 -25.03 6.29 -37.74
CA VAL A 25 -23.73 6.92 -37.45
C VAL A 25 -23.60 8.15 -38.34
N PRO A 26 -23.82 9.37 -37.81
CA PRO A 26 -23.71 10.59 -38.61
C PRO A 26 -22.28 10.72 -39.14
N ARG A 27 -22.14 10.84 -40.46
CA ARG A 27 -20.86 11.08 -41.13
C ARG A 27 -20.44 12.52 -40.83
N ARG A 28 -19.66 12.70 -39.76
CA ARG A 28 -19.14 14.02 -39.34
C ARG A 28 -17.76 14.33 -39.92
N ASP A 29 -17.07 13.31 -40.38
CA ASP A 29 -15.74 13.45 -40.95
C ASP A 29 -15.96 13.72 -42.44
N GLY A 30 -15.60 14.92 -42.94
CA GLY A 30 -15.82 15.31 -44.34
C GLY A 30 -14.91 14.61 -45.34
N GLY A 31 -14.67 13.32 -45.10
CA GLY A 31 -14.07 12.37 -46.02
C GLY A 31 -12.55 12.44 -46.06
N VAL A 32 -12.01 11.72 -47.05
CA VAL A 32 -10.56 11.54 -47.24
C VAL A 32 -9.88 12.86 -47.62
N ALA A 33 -10.54 13.69 -48.42
CA ALA A 33 -10.00 14.97 -48.86
C ALA A 33 -9.78 15.95 -47.69
N GLU A 34 -10.71 16.02 -46.73
CA GLU A 34 -10.53 16.82 -45.52
C GLU A 34 -9.43 16.26 -44.62
N ALA A 35 -9.36 14.92 -44.48
CA ALA A 35 -8.33 14.27 -43.67
C ALA A 35 -6.90 14.50 -44.19
N ILE A 36 -6.71 14.55 -45.51
CA ILE A 36 -5.39 14.77 -46.14
C ILE A 36 -5.08 16.27 -46.24
N GLY A 37 -6.04 17.10 -46.63
CA GLY A 37 -5.80 18.50 -46.97
C GLY A 37 -5.76 19.46 -45.77
N HIS A 38 -6.37 19.09 -44.64
CA HIS A 38 -6.64 20.03 -43.55
C HIS A 38 -6.27 19.47 -42.17
N TRP A 39 -5.07 18.89 -42.04
CA TRP A 39 -4.56 18.29 -40.80
C TRP A 39 -4.58 19.22 -39.57
N ASP A 40 -4.62 20.54 -39.76
CA ASP A 40 -4.61 21.56 -38.70
C ASP A 40 -6.00 22.21 -38.42
N THR A 41 -7.06 21.87 -39.18
CA THR A 41 -8.39 22.47 -38.95
C THR A 41 -9.26 21.67 -37.99
N VAL A 42 -8.99 20.37 -37.84
CA VAL A 42 -9.73 19.49 -36.93
C VAL A 42 -9.26 19.75 -35.51
N LYS A 43 -9.92 20.69 -34.83
CA LYS A 43 -9.73 20.87 -33.38
C LYS A 43 -10.16 19.58 -32.70
N PRO A 44 -9.27 18.87 -31.98
CA PRO A 44 -9.65 17.66 -31.30
C PRO A 44 -10.81 17.98 -30.35
N ARG A 45 -11.89 17.19 -30.43
CA ARG A 45 -12.90 17.22 -29.39
C ARG A 45 -12.26 16.67 -28.14
N ILE A 46 -11.84 17.58 -27.25
CA ILE A 46 -11.35 17.21 -25.92
C ILE A 46 -12.55 16.66 -25.16
N ILE A 47 -12.76 15.35 -25.24
CA ILE A 47 -13.67 14.65 -24.35
C ILE A 47 -13.05 14.80 -22.97
N LYS A 48 -13.63 15.68 -22.16
CA LYS A 48 -13.19 15.85 -20.77
C LYS A 48 -13.32 14.49 -20.09
N LYS A 49 -12.19 13.90 -19.72
CA LYS A 49 -12.19 12.66 -18.95
C LYS A 49 -12.88 12.95 -17.62
N ILE A 50 -13.99 12.27 -17.39
CA ILE A 50 -14.69 12.30 -16.12
C ILE A 50 -13.82 11.50 -15.14
N MET A 51 -13.09 12.22 -14.28
CA MET A 51 -12.28 11.57 -13.24
C MET A 51 -13.17 10.78 -12.29
N PRO A 52 -12.70 9.61 -11.81
CA PRO A 52 -13.41 8.85 -10.80
C PRO A 52 -13.56 9.65 -9.50
N ARG A 53 -14.60 9.32 -8.73
CA ARG A 53 -14.85 9.94 -7.42
C ARG A 53 -13.80 9.52 -6.40
N ASP A 54 -13.41 10.45 -5.54
CA ASP A 54 -12.53 10.16 -4.41
C ASP A 54 -13.36 9.85 -3.16
N PHE A 55 -13.64 8.56 -2.96
CA PHE A 55 -14.44 8.12 -1.82
C PHE A 55 -13.74 8.34 -0.48
N ILE A 56 -12.42 8.44 -0.42
CA ILE A 56 -11.69 8.59 0.85
C ILE A 56 -11.91 9.99 1.40
N THR A 57 -11.67 11.01 0.58
CA THR A 57 -11.89 12.41 1.00
C THR A 57 -13.37 12.70 1.21
N MET A 58 -14.24 12.13 0.36
CA MET A 58 -15.68 12.29 0.48
C MET A 58 -16.24 11.63 1.75
N ASN A 59 -15.80 10.42 2.11
CA ASN A 59 -16.19 9.76 3.36
C ASN A 59 -15.67 10.52 4.59
N ARG A 60 -14.44 11.03 4.54
CA ARG A 60 -13.90 11.87 5.61
C ARG A 60 -14.76 13.11 5.84
N GLY A 61 -15.11 13.83 4.76
CA GLY A 61 -15.98 15.00 4.84
C GLY A 61 -17.39 14.66 5.33
N ALA A 62 -17.93 13.50 4.95
CA ALA A 62 -19.24 13.05 5.43
C ALA A 62 -19.25 12.83 6.96
N VAL A 63 -18.17 12.24 7.50
CA VAL A 63 -17.99 12.08 8.95
C VAL A 63 -17.84 13.44 9.64
N GLU A 64 -17.06 14.36 9.06
CA GLU A 64 -16.91 15.73 9.58
C GLU A 64 -18.24 16.51 9.56
N ALA A 65 -19.10 16.25 8.58
CA ALA A 65 -20.45 16.81 8.49
C ALA A 65 -21.48 16.11 9.40
N GLY A 66 -21.07 15.09 10.17
CA GLY A 66 -21.94 14.36 11.10
C GLY A 66 -22.86 13.33 10.45
N CYS A 67 -22.56 12.85 9.24
CA CYS A 67 -23.29 11.73 8.65
C CYS A 67 -22.99 10.46 9.45
N THR A 68 -24.04 9.78 9.92
CA THR A 68 -23.94 8.54 10.70
C THR A 68 -24.61 7.36 10.01
N THR A 69 -25.62 7.62 9.18
CA THR A 69 -26.41 6.60 8.50
C THR A 69 -26.00 6.44 7.04
N ALA A 70 -26.05 5.21 6.50
CA ALA A 70 -25.73 4.95 5.08
C ALA A 70 -26.55 5.80 4.09
N ARG A 71 -27.80 6.12 4.43
CA ARG A 71 -28.66 7.01 3.62
C ARG A 71 -28.13 8.45 3.58
N GLU A 72 -27.60 8.94 4.70
CA GLU A 72 -27.00 10.27 4.80
C GLU A 72 -25.71 10.33 4.00
N PHE A 73 -24.86 9.30 4.08
CA PHE A 73 -23.69 9.15 3.20
C PHE A 73 -24.09 9.16 1.72
N ALA A 74 -25.13 8.43 1.33
CA ALA A 74 -25.60 8.42 -0.06
C ALA A 74 -26.09 9.80 -0.54
N LEU A 75 -26.72 10.58 0.34
CA LEU A 75 -27.10 11.97 0.05
C LEU A 75 -25.88 12.88 -0.03
N TYR A 76 -24.94 12.74 0.90
CA TYR A 76 -23.68 13.48 0.92
C TYR A 76 -22.88 13.23 -0.36
N HIS A 77 -22.77 11.99 -0.82
CA HIS A 77 -22.07 11.62 -2.07
C HIS A 77 -22.74 12.17 -3.34
N LYS A 78 -24.03 12.50 -3.28
CA LYS A 78 -24.75 13.15 -4.38
C LYS A 78 -24.52 14.65 -4.39
N PHE A 79 -24.46 15.26 -3.20
CA PHE A 79 -24.29 16.70 -3.04
C PHE A 79 -22.83 17.14 -3.21
N MET A 80 -21.88 16.37 -2.67
CA MET A 80 -20.45 16.66 -2.69
C MET A 80 -19.73 15.75 -3.69
N ASP A 81 -19.69 16.14 -4.98
CA ASP A 81 -18.97 15.38 -6.02
C ASP A 81 -17.47 15.71 -6.03
N ILE A 82 -16.71 15.12 -5.08
CA ILE A 82 -15.24 15.23 -5.03
C ILE A 82 -14.64 14.14 -5.93
N ARG A 83 -13.82 14.56 -6.90
CA ARG A 83 -13.17 13.67 -7.86
C ARG A 83 -11.67 13.65 -7.65
N LEU A 84 -11.06 12.52 -7.98
CA LEU A 84 -9.62 12.40 -8.02
C LEU A 84 -9.07 13.44 -9.00
N LYS A 85 -7.96 14.06 -8.60
CA LYS A 85 -7.20 14.90 -9.52
C LYS A 85 -6.68 13.98 -10.62
N GLU A 86 -6.62 14.51 -11.83
CA GLU A 86 -5.85 13.85 -12.87
C GLU A 86 -4.43 13.75 -12.32
N GLU A 87 -3.96 12.54 -12.08
CA GLU A 87 -2.54 12.31 -11.81
C GLU A 87 -1.82 12.96 -12.98
N ASP A 88 -1.14 14.09 -12.73
CA ASP A 88 -0.24 14.71 -13.70
C ASP A 88 0.76 13.61 -14.07
N GLY A 89 0.51 12.94 -15.19
CA GLY A 89 1.05 11.62 -15.47
C GLY A 89 2.56 11.64 -15.45
N PHE A 90 3.13 11.19 -14.33
CA PHE A 90 4.48 11.56 -13.89
C PHE A 90 4.70 13.08 -13.90
N PRO A 91 5.44 13.66 -12.95
CA PRO A 91 6.08 14.92 -13.29
C PRO A 91 6.89 14.61 -14.54
N LYS A 92 6.46 15.12 -15.70
CA LYS A 92 7.37 15.43 -16.78
C LYS A 92 8.30 16.45 -16.15
N ALA A 93 9.26 15.97 -15.37
CA ALA A 93 10.51 16.64 -15.12
C ALA A 93 10.93 16.97 -16.55
N ARG A 94 10.72 18.23 -16.93
CA ARG A 94 11.36 18.79 -18.10
C ARG A 94 12.81 18.65 -17.70
N LEU A 95 13.40 17.52 -18.05
CA LEU A 95 14.78 17.19 -17.75
C LEU A 95 15.50 18.44 -18.21
N ALA A 96 16.03 19.21 -17.27
CA ALA A 96 16.66 20.48 -17.58
C ALA A 96 17.66 20.11 -18.66
N LYS A 97 17.43 20.57 -19.90
CA LYS A 97 18.29 20.23 -21.03
C LYS A 97 19.61 20.92 -20.73
N MET A 98 20.48 20.25 -19.96
CA MET A 98 21.87 20.62 -19.86
C MET A 98 22.38 20.58 -21.30
N GLN A 99 22.95 21.68 -21.78
CA GLN A 99 23.31 21.88 -23.19
C GLN A 99 24.24 20.77 -23.75
N ASN A 100 24.87 19.99 -22.87
CA ASN A 100 25.78 18.90 -23.20
C ASN A 100 25.24 17.50 -22.86
N MET A 101 23.92 17.34 -22.70
CA MET A 101 23.32 16.05 -22.40
C MET A 101 22.77 15.40 -23.67
N THR A 102 23.37 14.28 -24.07
CA THR A 102 22.87 13.45 -25.19
C THR A 102 21.67 12.64 -24.72
N VAL A 103 20.57 12.71 -25.47
CA VAL A 103 19.38 11.89 -25.22
C VAL A 103 19.64 10.50 -25.79
N GLY A 104 19.34 9.46 -25.01
CA GLY A 104 19.50 8.06 -25.41
C GLY A 104 20.11 7.21 -24.31
N MET A 105 20.12 5.90 -24.51
CA MET A 105 20.81 4.96 -23.63
C MET A 105 22.25 4.78 -24.15
N PRO A 106 23.30 5.04 -23.34
CA PRO A 106 24.67 4.77 -23.77
C PRO A 106 24.84 3.26 -24.02
N PRO A 107 25.77 2.86 -24.91
CA PRO A 107 26.08 1.45 -25.10
C PRO A 107 26.50 0.83 -23.77
N ARG A 108 26.04 -0.40 -23.51
CA ARG A 108 26.46 -1.16 -22.33
C ARG A 108 27.99 -1.28 -22.35
N PRO A 109 28.70 -0.91 -21.27
CA PRO A 109 30.14 -1.09 -21.22
C PRO A 109 30.47 -2.59 -21.39
N PRO A 110 31.52 -2.93 -22.15
CA PRO A 110 31.94 -4.32 -22.29
C PRO A 110 32.35 -4.87 -20.92
N THR A 111 32.11 -6.17 -20.71
CA THR A 111 32.64 -6.86 -19.53
C THR A 111 34.16 -6.71 -19.53
N PRO A 112 34.78 -6.14 -18.50
CA PRO A 112 36.22 -5.96 -18.46
C PRO A 112 36.91 -7.33 -18.53
N MET A 113 37.74 -7.52 -19.56
CA MET A 113 38.45 -8.79 -19.83
C MET A 113 39.27 -9.26 -18.63
N PHE A 114 39.83 -8.31 -17.88
CA PHE A 114 40.64 -8.58 -16.71
C PHE A 114 39.87 -9.33 -15.61
N ASP A 115 38.60 -8.94 -15.36
CA ASP A 115 37.77 -9.57 -14.34
C ASP A 115 37.39 -11.02 -14.72
N LEU A 116 37.30 -11.30 -16.02
CA LEU A 116 37.10 -12.66 -16.53
C LEU A 116 38.35 -13.53 -16.33
N LEU A 117 39.52 -13.00 -16.68
CA LEU A 117 40.81 -13.70 -16.52
C LEU A 117 41.15 -13.95 -15.05
N GLN A 118 40.77 -13.05 -14.16
CA GLN A 118 40.94 -13.20 -12.71
C GLN A 118 39.83 -14.01 -12.03
N HIS A 119 38.85 -14.49 -12.78
CA HIS A 119 37.68 -15.21 -12.25
C HIS A 119 36.88 -14.44 -11.18
N ARG A 120 36.90 -13.10 -11.21
CA ARG A 120 36.19 -12.25 -10.23
C ARG A 120 34.70 -12.54 -10.17
N TYR A 121 34.07 -12.80 -11.32
CA TYR A 121 32.65 -13.15 -11.37
C TYR A 121 32.34 -14.52 -10.75
N LYS A 122 33.29 -15.47 -10.80
CA LYS A 122 33.16 -16.73 -10.08
C LYS A 122 33.19 -16.49 -8.57
N GLU A 123 34.11 -15.66 -8.10
CA GLU A 123 34.22 -15.30 -6.68
C GLU A 123 32.95 -14.61 -6.18
N LEU A 124 32.46 -13.60 -6.90
CA LEU A 124 31.19 -12.91 -6.59
C LEU A 124 30.02 -13.88 -6.51
N TRP A 125 29.90 -14.80 -7.49
CA TRP A 125 28.84 -15.80 -7.47
C TRP A 125 28.95 -16.73 -6.26
N MET A 126 30.16 -17.19 -5.91
CA MET A 126 30.38 -18.02 -4.72
C MET A 126 30.01 -17.28 -3.43
N GLU A 127 30.29 -15.97 -3.33
CA GLU A 127 29.91 -15.14 -2.20
C GLU A 127 28.38 -14.98 -2.10
N GLU A 128 27.71 -14.71 -3.22
CA GLU A 128 26.24 -14.67 -3.28
C GLU A 128 25.62 -16.00 -2.83
N GLN A 129 26.15 -17.13 -3.30
CA GLN A 129 25.66 -18.45 -2.89
C GLN A 129 25.89 -18.71 -1.38
N ARG A 130 27.03 -18.29 -0.84
CA ARG A 130 27.28 -18.37 0.61
C ARG A 130 26.29 -17.49 1.38
N ALA A 131 26.06 -16.26 0.93
CA ALA A 131 25.11 -15.34 1.55
C ALA A 131 23.67 -15.88 1.52
N GLN A 132 23.21 -16.39 0.38
CA GLN A 132 21.91 -17.05 0.24
C GLN A 132 21.78 -18.26 1.18
N THR A 133 22.83 -19.09 1.27
CA THR A 133 22.84 -20.24 2.19
C THR A 133 22.73 -19.80 3.65
N VAL A 134 23.40 -18.70 4.04
CA VAL A 134 23.30 -18.14 5.39
C VAL A 134 21.89 -17.64 5.67
N VAL A 135 21.28 -16.88 4.75
CA VAL A 135 19.89 -16.39 4.90
C VAL A 135 18.92 -17.56 5.03
N GLN A 136 19.00 -18.55 4.15
CA GLN A 136 18.16 -19.75 4.22
C GLN A 136 18.35 -20.53 5.53
N ARG A 137 19.59 -20.65 6.04
CA ARG A 137 19.85 -21.28 7.35
C ARG A 137 19.22 -20.49 8.49
N VAL A 138 19.25 -19.16 8.45
CA VAL A 138 18.60 -18.32 9.47
C VAL A 138 17.09 -18.46 9.42
N GLU A 139 16.49 -18.47 8.23
CA GLU A 139 15.05 -18.67 8.04
C GLU A 139 14.60 -20.05 8.50
N LYS A 140 15.32 -21.12 8.12
CA LYS A 140 15.07 -22.49 8.61
C LYS A 140 15.20 -22.57 10.13
N LYS A 141 16.25 -21.97 10.73
CA LYS A 141 16.39 -21.88 12.19
C LYS A 141 15.24 -21.11 12.86
N LYS A 142 14.64 -20.11 12.20
CA LYS A 142 13.45 -19.41 12.72
C LYS A 142 12.20 -20.28 12.65
N LEU A 143 12.07 -21.12 11.62
CA LEU A 143 10.96 -22.06 11.46
C LEU A 143 11.08 -23.25 12.44
N ASP A 144 12.29 -23.75 12.65
CA ASP A 144 12.62 -24.82 13.61
C ASP A 144 12.55 -24.37 15.08
N LYS A 145 12.34 -23.07 15.35
CA LYS A 145 11.88 -22.63 16.67
C LYS A 145 10.45 -23.11 16.84
N VAL A 146 10.31 -24.38 17.21
CA VAL A 146 9.06 -24.96 17.70
C VAL A 146 8.53 -24.01 18.77
N ARG A 147 7.38 -23.41 18.48
CA ARG A 147 6.69 -22.58 19.46
C ARG A 147 6.43 -23.47 20.67
N GLU A 148 7.05 -23.15 21.79
CA GLU A 148 6.84 -23.93 23.01
C GLU A 148 5.35 -23.88 23.35
N ASN A 149 4.71 -25.06 23.41
CA ASN A 149 3.34 -25.16 23.89
C ASN A 149 3.30 -24.83 25.39
N HIS A 150 2.16 -24.35 25.90
CA HIS A 150 1.99 -23.97 27.31
C HIS A 150 2.48 -25.07 28.29
N THR A 151 2.30 -26.34 27.93
CA THR A 151 2.77 -27.50 28.71
C THR A 151 4.29 -27.65 28.75
N ALA A 152 5.02 -27.25 27.70
CA ALA A 152 6.48 -27.25 27.68
C ALA A 152 7.03 -26.11 28.54
N SER A 153 6.43 -24.93 28.47
CA SER A 153 6.79 -23.78 29.31
C SER A 153 6.58 -24.06 30.80
N LEU A 154 5.53 -24.81 31.17
CA LEU A 154 5.28 -25.23 32.57
C LEU A 154 6.21 -26.33 33.09
N ARG A 155 6.93 -27.04 32.21
CA ARG A 155 7.94 -28.05 32.62
C ARG A 155 9.28 -27.42 32.95
N THR A 156 9.55 -26.22 32.45
CA THR A 156 10.77 -25.49 32.74
C THR A 156 10.67 -24.97 34.18
N PRO A 157 11.62 -25.29 35.08
CA PRO A 157 11.60 -24.76 36.44
C PRO A 157 11.61 -23.23 36.37
N PRO A 158 10.83 -22.54 37.24
CA PRO A 158 10.83 -21.09 37.26
C PRO A 158 12.26 -20.60 37.45
N PRO A 159 12.68 -19.52 36.75
CA PRO A 159 13.99 -18.94 37.00
C PRO A 159 14.11 -18.61 38.49
N PRO A 160 15.31 -18.74 39.09
CA PRO A 160 15.49 -18.38 40.50
C PRO A 160 14.94 -16.98 40.71
N VAL A 161 14.10 -16.84 41.74
CA VAL A 161 13.51 -15.56 42.12
C VAL A 161 14.67 -14.60 42.30
N LYS A 162 14.74 -13.60 41.42
CA LYS A 162 15.68 -12.49 41.62
C LYS A 162 15.26 -11.86 42.94
N GLU A 163 16.16 -11.79 43.89
CA GLU A 163 15.96 -11.00 45.10
C GLU A 163 15.68 -9.58 44.63
N GLU A 164 14.40 -9.20 44.58
CA GLU A 164 13.99 -7.86 44.22
C GLU A 164 14.53 -6.96 45.32
N SER A 165 15.62 -6.27 45.03
CA SER A 165 16.04 -5.12 45.83
C SER A 165 14.94 -4.08 45.67
N PHE A 166 13.96 -4.12 46.57
CA PHE A 166 12.96 -3.08 46.71
C PHE A 166 13.71 -1.75 46.76
N TRP A 167 13.28 -0.78 45.96
CA TRP A 167 13.92 0.54 45.86
C TRP A 167 14.17 1.12 47.26
N HIS A 168 15.42 1.01 47.72
CA HIS A 168 15.87 1.56 48.99
C HIS A 168 16.75 2.77 48.68
N PRO A 169 16.25 4.00 48.85
CA PRO A 169 17.05 5.19 48.57
C PRO A 169 18.21 5.26 49.58
N SER A 170 19.46 5.37 49.10
CA SER A 170 20.68 5.38 49.93
C SER A 170 20.67 6.43 51.06
N ARG A 171 19.87 7.50 50.93
CA ARG A 171 19.68 8.50 51.99
C ARG A 171 19.04 7.96 53.27
N PHE A 172 18.30 6.85 53.19
CA PHE A 172 17.64 6.23 54.34
C PHE A 172 18.49 5.13 55.01
N GLU A 173 19.64 4.76 54.43
CA GLU A 173 20.52 3.72 54.98
C GLU A 173 21.27 4.17 56.25
N LYS A 174 21.41 5.49 56.44
CA LYS A 174 22.13 6.10 57.56
C LYS A 174 21.23 6.67 58.65
N VAL A 175 19.92 6.52 58.53
CA VAL A 175 18.96 7.10 59.48
C VAL A 175 18.53 6.03 60.46
N GLU A 176 18.87 6.20 61.74
CA GLU A 176 18.37 5.30 62.78
C GLU A 176 16.86 5.48 62.97
N PRO A 177 16.10 4.40 63.27
CA PRO A 177 14.69 4.49 63.57
C PRO A 177 14.44 5.47 64.72
N HIS A 178 13.58 6.46 64.48
CA HIS A 178 13.26 7.47 65.49
C HIS A 178 12.46 6.91 66.68
N LEU A 179 11.83 5.74 66.50
CA LEU A 179 11.05 5.04 67.50
C LEU A 179 11.56 3.60 67.63
N SER A 180 11.88 3.18 68.85
CA SER A 180 12.18 1.78 69.19
C SER A 180 10.94 1.16 69.80
N THR A 181 10.17 0.43 68.99
CA THR A 181 8.96 -0.29 69.44
C THR A 181 9.26 -1.69 69.98
N PHE A 182 10.54 -2.09 70.03
CA PHE A 182 10.94 -3.38 70.58
C PHE A 182 10.86 -3.37 72.11
N PRO A 183 10.29 -4.41 72.74
CA PRO A 183 10.19 -4.51 74.19
C PRO A 183 11.57 -4.50 74.89
N ASP A 184 12.55 -5.20 74.32
CA ASP A 184 13.90 -5.36 74.90
C ASP A 184 15.01 -5.10 73.88
N PRO A 185 16.17 -4.58 74.29
CA PRO A 185 17.28 -4.26 73.38
C PRO A 185 17.86 -5.50 72.69
N ASP A 186 17.80 -6.66 73.31
CA ASP A 186 18.32 -7.91 72.74
C ASP A 186 17.40 -8.47 71.66
N THR A 187 16.09 -8.25 71.79
CA THR A 187 15.11 -8.62 70.75
C THR A 187 15.30 -7.78 69.48
N ARG A 188 15.66 -6.50 69.64
CA ARG A 188 16.01 -5.61 68.51
C ARG A 188 17.24 -6.11 67.75
N LYS A 189 18.30 -6.51 68.46
CA LYS A 189 19.54 -7.01 67.82
C LYS A 189 19.29 -8.30 67.03
N LYS A 190 18.47 -9.20 67.58
CA LYS A 190 18.11 -10.47 66.92
C LYS A 190 17.28 -10.26 65.64
N ALA A 191 16.40 -9.25 65.63
CA ALA A 191 15.59 -8.92 64.46
C ALA A 191 16.39 -8.25 63.33
N LEU A 192 17.43 -7.47 63.65
CA LEU A 192 18.31 -6.85 62.64
C LEU A 192 19.33 -7.82 62.03
N SER A 193 19.57 -8.97 62.66
CA SER A 193 20.52 -9.99 62.19
C SER A 193 19.88 -11.10 61.34
N ALA A 194 18.56 -11.09 61.18
CA ALA A 194 17.78 -12.08 60.43
C ALA A 194 17.50 -11.57 59.01
#